data_AF-A0A7K3WHY2-F1
#
_entry.id   AF-A0A7K3WHY2-F1
#
_cell.length_a   1.000
_cell.length_b   1.000
_cell.length_c   1.000
_cell.angle_alpha   90.00
_cell.angle_beta   90.00
_cell.angle_gamma   90.00
#
_symmetry.space_group_name_H-M   'P 1'
#
loop_
_entity.id
_entity.type
_entity.pdbx_description
1 polymer ?
#
loop_
_entity_poly.entity_id
_entity_poly.type
_entity_poly.pdbx_seq_one_letter_code
_entity_poly.pdbx_strand_id
1 'polypeptide(L)'
;MPEVDVYAALAHPVRRGLLELLATRPHTAGDLAGRFPCSRTAVVEHLRVLRCAGLVDDDPVGRKRLYQLRPGQLGEVARWAGQLAGIDVGRTAPTRPPGDAHGDADRAGVTAELTLAAAPAAVWRALTDPVELARWWITNDVADRVGHRFHLGAEPGRTPCEVIVCEPPSRFAFRMEPGWTVDWRLQPSGAGTRLLLAHGGFDLHRPEDRTTYIGLAQYWQRARLPRLAALLETTGPGRHPTDGELRAGPGRD
;
A
#
# COMPACT_ATOMS: atom_id res chain seq x y z
N MET A 1 -26.28 9.61 -24.44
CA MET A 1 -25.91 10.86 -23.72
C MET A 1 -24.41 11.00 -23.84
N PRO A 2 -23.84 12.18 -24.10
CA PRO A 2 -22.39 12.28 -24.21
C PRO A 2 -21.78 11.86 -22.88
N GLU A 3 -20.83 10.94 -22.95
CA GLU A 3 -20.03 10.50 -21.82
C GLU A 3 -19.28 11.73 -21.30
N VAL A 4 -19.50 12.11 -20.05
CA VAL A 4 -18.80 13.26 -19.48
C VAL A 4 -17.36 12.84 -19.28
N ASP A 5 -16.43 13.51 -19.95
CA ASP A 5 -15.00 13.24 -19.80
C ASP A 5 -14.55 13.37 -18.34
N VAL A 6 -13.77 12.40 -17.88
CA VAL A 6 -13.33 12.27 -16.48
C VAL A 6 -12.44 13.45 -16.06
N TYR A 7 -11.61 13.99 -16.96
CA TYR A 7 -10.76 15.14 -16.66
C TYR A 7 -11.58 16.41 -16.54
N ALA A 8 -12.56 16.61 -17.42
CA ALA A 8 -13.54 17.68 -17.31
C ALA A 8 -14.32 17.59 -16.00
N ALA A 9 -14.72 16.39 -15.57
CA ALA A 9 -15.37 16.17 -14.28
C ALA A 9 -14.43 16.51 -13.10
N LEU A 10 -13.14 16.24 -13.18
CA LEU A 10 -12.19 16.55 -12.10
C LEU A 10 -11.74 18.02 -12.03
N ALA A 11 -11.94 18.79 -13.11
CA ALA A 11 -11.49 20.19 -13.18
C ALA A 11 -12.20 21.14 -12.19
N HIS A 12 -13.35 20.76 -11.63
CA HIS A 12 -14.13 21.64 -10.75
C HIS A 12 -13.84 21.39 -9.26
N PRO A 13 -13.54 22.44 -8.46
CA PRO A 13 -13.13 22.28 -7.06
C PRO A 13 -14.21 21.63 -6.18
N VAL A 14 -15.48 21.98 -6.36
CA VAL A 14 -16.57 21.35 -5.61
C VAL A 14 -16.69 19.86 -5.94
N ARG A 15 -16.43 19.43 -7.19
CA ARG A 15 -16.49 18.02 -7.57
C ARG A 15 -15.36 17.23 -6.92
N ARG A 16 -14.15 17.80 -6.85
CA ARG A 16 -13.03 17.20 -6.10
C ARG A 16 -13.34 17.08 -4.60
N GLY A 17 -13.85 18.14 -3.99
CA GLY A 17 -14.23 18.09 -2.57
C GLY A 17 -15.37 17.09 -2.28
N LEU A 18 -16.34 16.93 -3.19
CA LEU A 18 -17.37 15.90 -3.07
C LEU A 18 -16.77 14.49 -3.09
N LEU A 19 -15.82 14.22 -4.01
CA LEU A 19 -15.11 12.94 -4.08
C LEU A 19 -14.28 12.67 -2.83
N GLU A 20 -13.63 13.69 -2.27
CA GLU A 20 -12.86 13.58 -1.01
C GLU A 20 -13.75 13.17 0.17
N LEU A 21 -14.94 13.74 0.29
CA LEU A 21 -15.91 13.34 1.32
C LEU A 21 -16.42 11.92 1.09
N LEU A 22 -16.78 11.59 -0.15
CA LEU A 22 -17.28 10.28 -0.55
C LEU A 22 -16.22 9.16 -0.42
N ALA A 23 -14.93 9.50 -0.45
CA ALA A 23 -13.85 8.56 -0.19
C ALA A 23 -13.83 8.06 1.26
N THR A 24 -14.40 8.83 2.20
CA THR A 24 -14.45 8.44 3.62
C THR A 24 -15.61 7.51 3.94
N ARG A 25 -16.79 7.77 3.35
CA ARG A 25 -18.01 6.98 3.52
C ARG A 25 -19.07 7.40 2.49
N PRO A 26 -20.14 6.61 2.29
CA PRO A 26 -21.30 7.04 1.55
C PRO A 26 -22.00 8.24 2.21
N HIS A 27 -22.54 9.14 1.38
CA HIS A 27 -23.25 10.34 1.82
C HIS A 27 -24.51 10.57 1.01
N THR A 28 -25.54 11.15 1.62
CA THR A 28 -26.67 11.69 0.86
C THR A 28 -26.34 13.08 0.31
N ALA A 29 -27.02 13.50 -0.76
CA ALA A 29 -26.89 14.88 -1.26
C ALA A 29 -27.19 15.94 -0.18
N GLY A 30 -28.05 15.61 0.80
CA GLY A 30 -28.34 16.49 1.94
C GLY A 30 -27.13 16.66 2.87
N ASP A 31 -26.41 15.57 3.15
CA ASP A 31 -25.21 15.58 4.02
C ASP A 31 -24.06 16.37 3.39
N LEU A 32 -24.01 16.40 2.05
CA LEU A 32 -22.98 17.06 1.27
C LEU A 32 -23.28 18.56 1.07
N ALA A 33 -24.55 18.93 0.94
CA ALA A 33 -24.95 20.32 0.68
C ALA A 33 -24.45 21.32 1.73
N GLY A 34 -24.40 20.94 3.01
CA GLY A 34 -23.94 21.81 4.09
C GLY A 34 -22.42 22.03 4.14
N ARG A 35 -21.63 21.39 3.26
CA ARG A 35 -20.15 21.39 3.29
C ARG A 35 -19.51 22.26 2.22
N PHE A 36 -20.30 22.82 1.32
CA PHE A 36 -19.83 23.64 0.21
C PHE A 36 -20.53 24.99 0.20
N PRO A 37 -19.89 26.06 -0.26
CA PRO A 37 -20.49 27.38 -0.41
C PRO A 37 -21.39 27.43 -1.65
N CYS A 38 -22.23 26.42 -1.89
CA CYS A 38 -23.15 26.37 -3.02
C CYS A 38 -24.51 25.77 -2.62
N SER A 39 -25.51 25.99 -3.45
CA SER A 39 -26.86 25.50 -3.17
C SER A 39 -26.93 23.97 -3.21
N ARG A 40 -27.90 23.39 -2.50
CA ARG A 40 -28.18 21.95 -2.57
C ARG A 40 -28.44 21.48 -4.01
N THR A 41 -29.11 22.30 -4.82
CA THR A 41 -29.33 22.03 -6.25
C THR A 41 -28.02 21.96 -7.02
N ALA A 42 -27.07 22.85 -6.75
CA ALA A 42 -25.74 22.81 -7.36
C ALA A 42 -24.96 21.54 -6.97
N VAL A 43 -25.06 21.10 -5.71
CA VAL A 43 -24.46 19.83 -5.28
C VAL A 43 -25.07 18.62 -6.01
N VAL A 44 -26.40 18.58 -6.18
CA VAL A 44 -27.05 17.51 -6.94
C VAL A 44 -26.58 17.50 -8.40
N GLU A 45 -26.41 18.66 -9.03
CA GLU A 45 -25.90 18.76 -10.39
C GLU A 45 -24.45 18.29 -10.48
N HIS A 46 -23.60 18.66 -9.52
CA HIS A 46 -22.23 18.14 -9.43
C HIS A 46 -22.19 16.62 -9.28
N LEU A 47 -23.05 16.04 -8.44
CA LEU A 47 -23.16 14.59 -8.28
C LEU A 47 -23.66 13.90 -9.56
N ARG A 48 -24.57 14.54 -10.31
CA ARG A 48 -25.00 14.06 -11.62
C ARG A 48 -23.84 14.02 -12.62
N VAL A 49 -23.05 15.08 -12.69
CA VAL A 49 -21.87 15.15 -13.56
C VAL A 49 -20.86 14.07 -13.19
N LEU A 50 -20.56 13.90 -11.89
CA LEU A 50 -19.67 12.84 -11.41
C LEU A 50 -20.18 11.44 -11.76
N ARG A 51 -21.49 11.21 -11.68
CA ARG A 51 -22.11 9.94 -12.06
C ARG A 51 -22.03 9.69 -13.56
N CYS A 52 -22.32 10.71 -14.37
CA CYS A 52 -22.19 10.61 -15.83
C CYS A 52 -20.75 10.36 -16.28
N ALA A 53 -19.77 10.82 -15.49
CA ALA A 53 -18.36 10.51 -15.66
C ALA A 53 -17.95 9.19 -14.98
N GLY A 54 -18.88 8.37 -14.47
CA GLY A 54 -18.54 7.08 -13.84
C GLY A 54 -17.70 7.17 -12.56
N LEU A 55 -17.62 8.33 -11.91
CA LEU A 55 -16.82 8.57 -10.70
C LEU A 55 -17.58 8.28 -9.41
N VAL A 56 -18.92 8.25 -9.45
CA VAL A 56 -19.77 7.94 -8.30
C VAL A 56 -20.93 7.03 -8.72
N ASP A 57 -21.30 6.12 -7.85
CA ASP A 57 -22.55 5.35 -7.90
C ASP A 57 -23.60 6.02 -7.01
N ASP A 58 -24.86 5.68 -7.26
CA ASP A 58 -25.96 6.06 -6.41
C ASP A 58 -26.89 4.88 -6.11
N ASP A 59 -27.25 4.74 -4.84
CA ASP A 59 -28.17 3.71 -4.38
C ASP A 59 -29.42 4.35 -3.76
N PRO A 60 -30.63 3.95 -4.16
CA PRO A 60 -31.86 4.40 -3.53
C PRO A 60 -32.01 3.78 -2.14
N VAL A 61 -32.08 4.62 -1.09
CA VAL A 61 -32.34 4.20 0.30
C VAL A 61 -33.55 4.96 0.83
N GLY A 62 -34.71 4.30 0.79
CA GLY A 62 -36.00 4.89 1.13
C GLY A 62 -36.32 6.09 0.24
N ARG A 63 -36.53 7.28 0.84
CA ARG A 63 -36.79 8.54 0.11
C ARG A 63 -35.52 9.30 -0.27
N LYS A 64 -34.33 8.78 0.05
CA LYS A 64 -33.04 9.43 -0.20
C LYS A 64 -32.19 8.59 -1.14
N ARG A 65 -31.17 9.22 -1.71
CA ARG A 65 -30.12 8.57 -2.51
C ARG A 65 -28.81 8.68 -1.76
N LEU A 66 -28.15 7.54 -1.54
CA LEU A 66 -26.78 7.49 -1.05
C LEU A 66 -25.86 7.51 -2.26
N TYR A 67 -24.85 8.36 -2.21
CA TYR A 67 -23.79 8.43 -3.20
C TYR A 67 -22.55 7.77 -2.64
N GLN A 68 -21.84 7.04 -3.49
CA GLN A 68 -20.59 6.37 -3.15
C GLN A 68 -19.55 6.59 -4.24
N LEU A 69 -18.29 6.74 -3.83
CA LEU A 69 -17.18 6.84 -4.78
C LEU A 69 -16.99 5.53 -5.57
N ARG A 70 -16.71 5.64 -6.87
CA ARG A 70 -16.22 4.55 -7.71
C ARG A 70 -14.71 4.69 -7.95
N PRO A 71 -13.87 3.88 -7.27
CA PRO A 71 -12.41 4.04 -7.37
C PRO A 71 -11.83 3.68 -8.75
N GLY A 72 -12.54 2.85 -9.53
CA GLY A 72 -12.03 2.29 -10.79
C GLY A 72 -11.57 3.33 -11.82
N GLN A 73 -12.43 4.30 -12.15
CA GLN A 73 -12.08 5.36 -13.11
C GLN A 73 -10.98 6.31 -12.61
N LEU A 74 -10.98 6.61 -11.31
CA LEU A 74 -9.91 7.44 -10.72
C LEU A 74 -8.54 6.76 -10.80
N GLY A 75 -8.51 5.42 -10.73
CA GLY A 75 -7.28 4.64 -10.90
C GLY A 75 -6.64 4.83 -12.28
N GLU A 76 -7.44 5.00 -13.34
CA GLU A 76 -6.92 5.24 -14.68
C GLU A 76 -6.30 6.62 -14.85
N VAL A 77 -6.99 7.64 -14.34
CA VAL A 77 -6.48 9.02 -14.31
C VAL A 77 -5.19 9.10 -13.48
N ALA A 78 -5.17 8.45 -12.32
CA ALA A 78 -3.98 8.43 -11.46
C ALA A 78 -2.78 7.76 -12.13
N ARG A 79 -3.00 6.70 -12.91
CA ARG A 79 -1.96 6.00 -13.66
C ARG A 79 -1.37 6.87 -14.76
N TRP A 80 -2.24 7.47 -15.58
CA TRP A 80 -1.82 8.37 -16.64
C TRP A 80 -1.02 9.57 -16.09
N ALA A 81 -1.53 10.20 -15.02
CA ALA A 81 -0.85 11.32 -14.38
C ALA A 81 0.48 10.89 -13.73
N GLY A 82 0.55 9.69 -13.13
CA GLY A 82 1.77 9.13 -12.57
C GLY A 82 2.85 8.91 -13.63
N GLN A 83 2.49 8.31 -14.76
CA GLN A 83 3.40 8.10 -15.90
C GLN A 83 4.03 9.41 -16.39
N LEU A 84 3.22 10.46 -16.55
CA LEU A 84 3.71 11.79 -16.96
C LEU A 84 4.62 12.44 -15.92
N ALA A 85 4.39 12.18 -14.64
CA ALA A 85 5.20 12.69 -13.54
C ALA A 85 6.50 11.89 -13.31
N GLY A 86 6.78 10.84 -14.10
CA GLY A 86 7.89 9.93 -13.86
C GLY A 86 7.72 9.08 -12.60
N ILE A 87 6.49 8.96 -12.11
CA ILE A 87 6.11 8.13 -10.96
C ILE A 87 5.53 6.83 -11.53
N ASP A 88 6.31 5.74 -11.51
CA ASP A 88 5.75 4.41 -11.73
C ASP A 88 4.85 4.07 -10.55
N VAL A 89 3.54 4.30 -10.71
CA VAL A 89 2.55 3.90 -9.73
C VAL A 89 2.43 2.39 -9.84
N GLY A 90 3.34 1.68 -9.17
CA GLY A 90 3.34 0.22 -9.08
C GLY A 90 1.94 -0.29 -8.80
N ARG A 91 1.54 -1.36 -9.52
CA ARG A 91 0.18 -1.88 -9.47
C ARG A 91 -0.17 -2.28 -8.04
N THR A 92 -1.04 -1.50 -7.41
CA THR A 92 -1.85 -1.98 -6.28
C THR A 92 -3.23 -2.30 -6.79
N ALA A 93 -3.67 -3.52 -6.51
CA ALA A 93 -5.04 -3.90 -6.74
C ALA A 93 -5.66 -4.32 -5.39
N PRO A 94 -6.91 -3.90 -5.12
CA PRO A 94 -7.74 -4.63 -4.18
C PRO A 94 -7.76 -6.08 -4.67
N THR A 95 -7.20 -6.99 -3.87
CA THR A 95 -7.07 -8.38 -4.29
C THR A 95 -7.42 -9.27 -3.12
N ARG A 96 -8.04 -10.41 -3.43
CA ARG A 96 -7.97 -11.54 -2.50
C ARG A 96 -6.49 -11.92 -2.37
N PRO A 97 -5.93 -12.08 -1.17
CA PRO A 97 -4.57 -12.61 -1.04
C PRO A 97 -4.47 -13.93 -1.84
N PRO A 98 -3.32 -14.23 -2.47
CA PRO A 98 -3.08 -15.56 -3.01
C PRO A 98 -3.37 -16.56 -1.90
N GLY A 99 -4.30 -17.48 -2.14
CA GLY A 99 -4.77 -18.40 -1.11
C GLY A 99 -3.64 -19.32 -0.69
N ASP A 100 -3.07 -19.05 0.48
CA ASP A 100 -2.31 -20.04 1.22
C ASP A 100 -3.28 -20.69 2.20
N ALA A 101 -3.14 -22.00 2.40
CA ALA A 101 -4.10 -22.89 3.05
C ALA A 101 -4.38 -22.64 4.56
N HIS A 102 -4.19 -21.43 5.07
CA HIS A 102 -4.51 -21.05 6.45
C HIS A 102 -5.47 -19.85 6.48
N GLY A 103 -6.77 -20.18 6.52
CA GLY A 103 -7.76 -19.40 7.27
C GLY A 103 -8.37 -18.18 6.56
N ASP A 104 -9.60 -18.40 6.10
CA ASP A 104 -10.65 -17.41 5.84
C ASP A 104 -10.64 -16.72 4.46
N ALA A 105 -11.38 -17.32 3.52
CA ALA A 105 -11.51 -16.88 2.14
C ALA A 105 -12.26 -15.54 1.96
N ASP A 106 -12.81 -14.97 3.04
CA ASP A 106 -13.62 -13.73 3.05
C ASP A 106 -12.83 -12.47 3.45
N ARG A 107 -11.53 -12.58 3.70
CA ARG A 107 -10.70 -11.46 4.16
C ARG A 107 -10.06 -10.69 3.02
N ALA A 108 -10.17 -9.36 3.07
CA ALA A 108 -9.61 -8.47 2.07
C ALA A 108 -8.09 -8.33 2.20
N GLY A 109 -7.45 -7.92 1.10
CA GLY A 109 -6.02 -7.66 1.05
C GLY A 109 -5.60 -6.69 -0.04
N VAL A 110 -4.39 -6.17 0.11
CA VAL A 110 -3.72 -5.30 -0.84
C VAL A 110 -2.50 -6.05 -1.35
N THR A 111 -2.37 -6.12 -2.67
CA THR A 111 -1.11 -6.56 -3.29
C THR A 111 -0.39 -5.39 -3.90
N ALA A 112 0.94 -5.43 -3.90
CA ALA A 112 1.80 -4.51 -4.61
C ALA A 112 2.88 -5.29 -5.35
N GLU A 113 3.26 -4.81 -6.52
CA GLU A 113 4.29 -5.43 -7.33
C GLU A 113 5.28 -4.37 -7.81
N LEU A 114 6.57 -4.65 -7.67
CA LEU A 114 7.67 -3.76 -8.06
C LEU A 114 8.81 -4.55 -8.68
N THR A 115 9.49 -3.92 -9.64
CA THR A 115 10.75 -4.40 -10.18
C THR A 115 11.87 -3.58 -9.56
N LEU A 116 12.76 -4.25 -8.83
CA LEU A 116 13.89 -3.64 -8.13
C LEU A 116 15.17 -3.94 -8.92
N ALA A 117 15.99 -2.91 -9.14
CA ALA A 117 17.30 -3.04 -9.79
C ALA A 117 18.38 -3.60 -8.83
N ALA A 118 18.05 -4.66 -8.08
CA ALA A 118 18.93 -5.31 -7.12
C ALA A 118 18.77 -6.83 -7.16
N ALA A 119 19.83 -7.55 -6.81
CA ALA A 119 19.82 -9.01 -6.76
C ALA A 119 18.90 -9.54 -5.64
N PRO A 120 18.30 -10.73 -5.78
CA PRO A 120 17.35 -11.26 -4.79
C PRO A 120 17.93 -11.32 -3.36
N ALA A 121 19.23 -11.61 -3.21
CA ALA A 121 19.90 -11.63 -1.92
C ALA A 121 19.95 -10.25 -1.23
N ALA A 122 20.11 -9.16 -2.00
CA ALA A 122 20.10 -7.80 -1.46
C ALA A 122 18.68 -7.39 -1.05
N VAL A 123 17.68 -7.76 -1.85
CA VAL A 123 16.27 -7.52 -1.50
C VAL A 123 15.88 -8.34 -0.25
N TRP A 124 16.30 -9.60 -0.17
CA TRP A 124 16.08 -10.46 1.00
C TRP A 124 16.59 -9.80 2.28
N ARG A 125 17.86 -9.36 2.29
CA ARG A 125 18.46 -8.67 3.43
C ARG A 125 17.68 -7.41 3.81
N ALA A 126 17.23 -6.62 2.84
CA ALA A 126 16.43 -5.44 3.12
C ALA A 126 15.06 -5.74 3.74
N LEU A 127 14.55 -6.97 3.60
CA LEU A 127 13.28 -7.43 4.19
C LEU A 127 13.46 -8.15 5.53
N THR A 128 14.62 -8.76 5.80
CA THR A 128 14.81 -9.65 6.94
C THR A 128 15.93 -9.25 7.91
N ASP A 129 16.77 -8.29 7.55
CA ASP A 129 17.73 -7.67 8.47
C ASP A 129 17.05 -6.52 9.23
N PRO A 130 17.08 -6.49 10.57
CA PRO A 130 16.35 -5.50 11.35
C PRO A 130 16.85 -4.08 11.13
N VAL A 131 18.15 -3.90 10.86
CA VAL A 131 18.76 -2.59 10.62
C VAL A 131 18.35 -2.08 9.25
N GLU A 132 18.42 -2.91 8.21
CA GLU A 132 18.00 -2.50 6.86
C GLU A 132 16.48 -2.28 6.79
N LEU A 133 15.67 -3.15 7.39
CA LEU A 133 14.22 -3.01 7.42
C LEU A 133 13.78 -1.70 8.11
N ALA A 134 14.48 -1.30 9.17
CA ALA A 134 14.24 -0.04 9.87
C ALA A 134 14.57 1.21 9.04
N ARG A 135 15.47 1.12 8.05
CA ARG A 135 15.86 2.26 7.20
C ARG A 135 14.75 2.70 6.25
N TRP A 136 13.86 1.81 5.84
CA TRP A 136 12.83 2.13 4.84
C TRP A 136 11.40 1.94 5.36
N TRP A 137 11.16 1.00 6.27
CA TRP A 137 9.83 0.70 6.78
C TRP A 137 9.58 1.19 8.20
N ILE A 138 10.06 0.45 9.19
CA ILE A 138 9.71 0.67 10.59
C ILE A 138 10.72 -0.01 11.52
N THR A 139 10.94 0.59 12.69
CA THR A 139 11.72 -0.01 13.78
C THR A 139 11.20 -1.41 14.09
N ASN A 140 12.10 -2.36 14.26
CA ASN A 140 11.77 -3.77 14.44
C ASN A 140 12.95 -4.54 15.06
N ASP A 141 12.66 -5.77 15.47
CA ASP A 141 13.61 -6.80 15.93
C ASP A 141 13.38 -8.14 15.19
N VAL A 142 13.13 -8.04 13.88
CA VAL A 142 12.87 -9.21 13.01
C VAL A 142 14.11 -10.10 12.89
N ALA A 143 13.87 -11.38 12.57
CA ALA A 143 14.90 -12.33 12.16
C ALA A 143 14.32 -13.27 11.11
N ASP A 144 15.16 -13.78 10.22
CA ASP A 144 14.84 -14.71 9.13
C ASP A 144 14.65 -16.16 9.62
N ARG A 145 13.79 -16.37 10.62
CA ARG A 145 13.54 -17.69 11.20
C ARG A 145 12.06 -17.90 11.48
N VAL A 146 11.48 -18.98 10.95
CA VAL A 146 10.09 -19.37 11.22
C VAL A 146 9.85 -19.52 12.73
N GLY A 147 8.71 -19.04 13.21
CA GLY A 147 8.32 -19.03 14.63
C GLY A 147 9.03 -17.94 15.45
N HIS A 148 9.91 -17.13 14.85
CA HIS A 148 10.48 -15.98 15.53
C HIS A 148 9.39 -14.95 15.82
N ARG A 149 9.28 -14.56 17.10
CA ARG A 149 8.38 -13.51 17.55
C ARG A 149 9.15 -12.21 17.66
N PHE A 150 8.63 -11.18 17.03
CA PHE A 150 9.23 -9.86 16.96
C PHE A 150 8.13 -8.81 17.05
N HIS A 151 8.50 -7.54 17.05
CA HIS A 151 7.54 -6.45 17.05
C HIS A 151 7.93 -5.38 16.04
N LEU A 152 6.91 -4.72 15.49
CA LEU A 152 7.05 -3.56 14.63
C LEU A 152 6.67 -2.28 15.39
N GLY A 153 7.39 -1.20 15.14
CA GLY A 153 7.13 0.11 15.76
C GLY A 153 7.95 0.40 17.01
N ALA A 154 7.76 1.60 17.55
CA ALA A 154 8.37 2.07 18.79
C ALA A 154 7.35 2.02 19.93
N GLU A 155 7.83 2.07 21.18
CA GLU A 155 6.97 2.18 22.35
C GLU A 155 6.44 3.61 22.55
N PRO A 156 5.21 3.78 23.08
CA PRO A 156 4.23 2.74 23.40
C PRO A 156 3.49 2.23 22.15
N GLY A 157 3.12 0.96 22.14
CA GLY A 157 2.22 0.41 21.09
C GLY A 157 2.93 -0.32 19.96
N ARG A 158 4.01 -1.05 20.27
CA ARG A 158 4.62 -1.99 19.33
C ARG A 158 3.61 -3.06 18.90
N THR A 159 3.57 -3.39 17.62
CA THR A 159 2.71 -4.44 17.07
C THR A 159 3.40 -5.80 17.17
N PRO A 160 2.89 -6.77 17.96
CA PRO A 160 3.44 -8.11 18.00
C PRO A 160 3.29 -8.82 16.67
N CYS A 161 4.35 -9.52 16.26
CA CYS A 161 4.44 -10.25 15.01
C CYS A 161 5.08 -11.63 15.21
N GLU A 162 4.78 -12.55 14.30
CA GLU A 162 5.36 -13.89 14.26
C GLU A 162 5.68 -14.29 12.82
N VAL A 163 6.91 -14.72 12.56
CA VAL A 163 7.32 -15.22 11.24
C VAL A 163 6.65 -16.57 10.98
N ILE A 164 5.89 -16.65 9.89
CA ILE A 164 5.14 -17.86 9.49
C ILE A 164 5.77 -18.58 8.29
N VAL A 165 6.51 -17.87 7.44
CA VAL A 165 7.25 -18.44 6.30
C VAL A 165 8.63 -17.78 6.21
N CYS A 166 9.68 -18.57 6.03
CA CYS A 166 11.02 -18.09 5.75
C CYS A 166 11.73 -19.06 4.80
N GLU A 167 11.80 -18.69 3.51
CA GLU A 167 12.42 -19.44 2.43
C GLU A 167 13.40 -18.52 1.69
N PRO A 168 14.66 -18.41 2.14
CA PRO A 168 15.63 -17.50 1.53
C PRO A 168 16.03 -17.93 0.10
N PRO A 169 16.15 -17.01 -0.88
CA PRO A 169 15.71 -15.62 -0.87
C PRO A 169 14.33 -15.45 -1.51
N SER A 170 13.49 -16.48 -1.61
CA SER A 170 12.27 -16.47 -2.44
C SER A 170 11.01 -16.01 -1.73
N ARG A 171 10.86 -16.26 -0.43
CA ARG A 171 9.61 -15.95 0.28
C ARG A 171 9.80 -15.68 1.76
N PHE A 172 9.24 -14.58 2.25
CA PHE A 172 9.23 -14.23 3.67
C PHE A 172 7.84 -13.75 4.06
N ALA A 173 7.23 -14.37 5.06
CA ALA A 173 5.91 -13.97 5.51
C ALA A 173 5.80 -14.00 7.03
N PHE A 174 5.01 -13.08 7.57
CA PHE A 174 4.74 -13.01 8.99
C PHE A 174 3.30 -12.55 9.25
N ARG A 175 2.81 -12.94 10.41
CA ARG A 175 1.51 -12.52 10.95
C ARG A 175 1.74 -11.40 11.94
N MET A 176 0.82 -10.45 12.00
CA MET A 176 0.79 -9.32 12.93
C MET A 176 -0.57 -9.25 13.61
N GLU A 177 -0.62 -8.84 14.88
CA GLU A 177 -1.89 -8.55 15.56
C GLU A 177 -2.63 -7.38 14.87
N PRO A 178 -3.96 -7.44 14.70
CA PRO A 178 -4.92 -8.39 15.30
C PRO A 178 -5.17 -9.69 14.50
N GLY A 179 -4.30 -10.06 13.56
CA GLY A 179 -4.43 -11.26 12.73
C GLY A 179 -4.18 -11.03 11.24
N TRP A 180 -3.60 -9.89 10.88
CA TRP A 180 -3.22 -9.60 9.50
C TRP A 180 -1.92 -10.29 9.12
N THR A 181 -1.69 -10.45 7.83
CA THR A 181 -0.50 -11.10 7.28
C THR A 181 0.20 -10.17 6.30
N VAL A 182 1.52 -10.25 6.28
CA VAL A 182 2.38 -9.66 5.26
C VAL A 182 3.22 -10.78 4.66
N ASP A 183 3.09 -10.98 3.35
CA ASP A 183 3.80 -11.99 2.55
C ASP A 183 4.58 -11.29 1.44
N TRP A 184 5.88 -11.56 1.40
CA TRP A 184 6.82 -11.09 0.40
C TRP A 184 7.27 -12.27 -0.45
N ARG A 185 7.16 -12.15 -1.78
CA ARG A 185 7.68 -13.12 -2.74
C ARG A 185 8.66 -12.45 -3.67
N LEU A 186 9.85 -13.01 -3.77
CA LEU A 186 10.92 -12.55 -4.64
C LEU A 186 11.05 -13.50 -5.82
N GLN A 187 11.06 -12.93 -7.02
CA GLN A 187 11.34 -13.66 -8.25
C GLN A 187 12.49 -12.97 -8.98
N PRO A 188 13.54 -13.70 -9.38
CA PRO A 188 14.56 -13.14 -10.28
C PRO A 188 13.90 -12.61 -11.55
N SER A 189 14.27 -11.41 -11.99
CA SER A 189 13.72 -10.77 -13.19
C SER A 189 14.79 -9.98 -13.92
N GLY A 190 15.37 -10.57 -14.97
CA GLY A 190 16.50 -9.98 -15.68
C GLY A 190 17.70 -9.76 -14.77
N ALA A 191 18.23 -8.54 -14.74
CA ALA A 191 19.33 -8.14 -13.83
C ALA A 191 18.86 -7.74 -12.42
N GLY A 192 17.56 -7.80 -12.14
CA GLY A 192 16.96 -7.35 -10.89
C GLY A 192 16.05 -8.40 -10.24
N THR A 193 15.16 -7.93 -9.38
CA THR A 193 14.23 -8.76 -8.61
C THR A 193 12.82 -8.19 -8.72
N ARG A 194 11.87 -9.03 -9.07
CA ARG A 194 10.45 -8.73 -8.95
C ARG A 194 9.99 -9.07 -7.54
N LEU A 195 9.52 -8.06 -6.81
CA LEU A 195 8.94 -8.17 -5.48
C LEU A 195 7.42 -8.17 -5.60
N LEU A 196 6.77 -9.22 -5.11
CA LEU A 196 5.33 -9.23 -4.85
C LEU A 196 5.12 -9.12 -3.34
N LEU A 197 4.40 -8.08 -2.93
CA LEU A 197 3.90 -7.89 -1.58
C LEU A 197 2.42 -8.24 -1.57
N ALA A 198 1.99 -9.04 -0.60
CA ALA A 198 0.59 -9.17 -0.21
C ALA A 198 0.45 -8.80 1.27
N HIS A 199 -0.42 -7.85 1.58
CA HIS A 199 -0.84 -7.58 2.95
C HIS A 199 -2.34 -7.83 3.07
N GLY A 200 -2.73 -8.84 3.86
CA GLY A 200 -4.11 -9.30 3.93
C GLY A 200 -4.59 -9.61 5.34
N GLY A 201 -5.80 -10.14 5.43
CA GLY A 201 -6.43 -10.53 6.69
C GLY A 201 -7.47 -9.53 7.21
N PHE A 202 -7.89 -8.56 6.41
CA PHE A 202 -8.83 -7.52 6.83
C PHE A 202 -10.29 -7.98 6.76
N ASP A 203 -11.01 -7.87 7.88
CA ASP A 203 -12.47 -8.04 7.93
C ASP A 203 -13.16 -6.70 7.65
N LEU A 204 -13.65 -6.51 6.42
CA LEU A 204 -14.27 -5.24 6.02
C LEU A 204 -15.63 -4.96 6.68
N HIS A 205 -16.20 -5.91 7.43
CA HIS A 205 -17.36 -5.67 8.27
C HIS A 205 -16.99 -4.87 9.54
N ARG A 206 -15.71 -4.87 9.91
CA ARG A 206 -15.19 -4.09 11.05
C ARG A 206 -14.74 -2.70 10.59
N PRO A 207 -15.28 -1.61 11.18
CA PRO A 207 -14.93 -0.25 10.79
C PRO A 207 -13.42 0.07 10.86
N GLU A 208 -12.72 -0.49 11.85
CA GLU A 208 -11.28 -0.33 12.07
C GLU A 208 -10.43 -0.95 10.94
N ASP A 209 -10.77 -2.18 10.52
CA ASP A 209 -10.11 -2.89 9.44
C ASP A 209 -10.36 -2.19 8.11
N ARG A 210 -11.60 -1.75 7.86
CA ARG A 210 -11.94 -0.97 6.66
C ARG A 210 -11.15 0.34 6.58
N THR A 211 -11.01 1.05 7.69
CA THR A 211 -10.27 2.32 7.74
C THR A 211 -8.80 2.09 7.41
N THR A 212 -8.20 1.06 8.01
CA THR A 212 -6.81 0.68 7.73
C THR A 212 -6.63 0.26 6.28
N TYR A 213 -7.50 -0.63 5.78
CA TYR A 213 -7.48 -1.15 4.42
C TYR A 213 -7.49 -0.04 3.35
N ILE A 214 -8.35 0.97 3.52
CA ILE A 214 -8.46 2.10 2.56
C ILE A 214 -7.13 2.86 2.43
N GLY A 215 -6.43 3.09 3.53
CA GLY A 215 -5.15 3.82 3.54
C GLY A 215 -3.95 2.95 3.14
N LEU A 216 -4.06 1.62 3.27
CA LEU A 216 -2.92 0.71 3.22
C LEU A 216 -2.25 0.64 1.84
N ALA A 217 -3.04 0.65 0.76
CA ALA A 217 -2.49 0.66 -0.59
C ALA A 217 -1.64 1.91 -0.85
N GLN A 218 -2.10 3.08 -0.38
CA GLN A 218 -1.35 4.32 -0.49
C GLN A 218 -0.13 4.33 0.43
N TYR A 219 -0.24 3.77 1.64
CA TYR A 219 0.87 3.66 2.57
C TYR A 219 2.05 2.89 1.95
N TRP A 220 1.78 1.71 1.37
CA TRP A 220 2.82 0.94 0.71
C TRP A 220 3.39 1.68 -0.50
N GLN A 221 2.54 2.10 -1.43
CA GLN A 221 2.98 2.65 -2.71
C GLN A 221 3.65 4.02 -2.59
N ARG A 222 3.16 4.90 -1.70
CA ARG A 222 3.66 6.27 -1.62
C ARG A 222 4.70 6.47 -0.52
N ALA A 223 4.58 5.77 0.60
CA ALA A 223 5.40 6.06 1.77
C ALA A 223 6.58 5.09 1.96
N ARG A 224 6.43 3.82 1.56
CA ARG A 224 7.37 2.74 1.95
C ARG A 224 8.12 2.11 0.78
N LEU A 225 7.43 1.64 -0.25
CA LEU A 225 8.06 0.95 -1.38
C LEU A 225 9.05 1.83 -2.17
N PRO A 226 8.82 3.15 -2.37
CA PRO A 226 9.83 4.03 -2.97
C PRO A 226 11.09 4.16 -2.12
N ARG A 227 10.97 4.08 -0.78
CA ARG A 227 12.14 4.10 0.11
C ARG A 227 12.95 2.81 0.02
N LEU A 228 12.29 1.66 -0.14
CA LEU A 228 12.96 0.39 -0.38
C LEU A 228 13.74 0.42 -1.70
N ALA A 229 13.13 0.91 -2.78
CA ALA A 229 13.80 1.06 -4.07
C ALA A 229 15.03 1.96 -3.95
N ALA A 230 14.89 3.16 -3.35
CA ALA A 230 16.00 4.08 -3.14
C ALA A 230 17.13 3.49 -2.25
N LEU A 231 16.77 2.74 -1.20
CA LEU A 231 17.73 2.03 -0.36
C LEU A 231 18.58 1.05 -1.19
N LEU A 232 17.94 0.31 -2.09
CA LEU A 232 18.61 -0.71 -2.90
C LEU A 232 19.45 -0.10 -4.04
N GLU A 233 19.04 1.03 -4.60
CA GLU A 233 19.82 1.79 -5.59
C GLU A 233 21.12 2.35 -4.98
N THR A 234 21.07 2.85 -3.75
CA THR A 234 22.26 3.38 -3.04
C THR A 234 23.22 2.29 -2.59
N THR A 235 22.76 1.05 -2.46
CA THR A 235 23.54 -0.10 -1.99
C THR A 235 24.04 -0.96 -3.15
N GLY A 236 24.31 -0.35 -4.31
CA GLY A 236 24.70 -1.00 -5.57
C GLY A 236 25.71 -2.16 -5.44
N PRO A 237 25.76 -3.08 -6.42
CA PRO A 237 26.35 -4.40 -6.25
C PRO A 237 27.86 -4.29 -5.97
N GLY A 238 28.25 -4.55 -4.71
CA GLY A 238 29.65 -4.72 -4.33
C GLY A 238 30.27 -3.54 -3.61
N ARG A 239 30.06 -3.48 -2.30
CA ARG A 239 31.15 -3.16 -1.38
C ARG A 239 31.14 -4.18 -0.25
N HIS A 240 31.77 -5.32 -0.49
CA HIS A 240 32.30 -6.11 0.61
C HIS A 240 33.32 -5.21 1.34
N PRO A 241 33.24 -5.07 2.67
CA PRO A 241 34.41 -4.63 3.41
C PRO A 241 35.43 -5.75 3.22
N THR A 242 36.48 -5.50 2.43
CA THR A 242 37.61 -6.41 2.31
C THR A 242 38.22 -6.59 3.69
N ASP A 243 38.36 -7.84 4.09
CA ASP A 243 39.36 -8.29 5.05
C ASP A 243 40.71 -7.62 4.77
N GLY A 244 41.34 -7.11 5.84
CA GLY A 244 42.65 -6.45 5.85
C GLY A 244 42.54 -5.08 6.52
N GLU A 245 42.96 -4.89 7.77
CA GLU A 245 44.23 -5.31 8.35
C GLU A 245 44.07 -5.78 9.81
N LEU A 246 44.07 -7.10 10.02
CA LEU A 246 44.79 -7.67 11.16
C LEU A 246 46.24 -7.84 10.69
N ARG A 247 47.10 -6.88 11.03
CA ARG A 247 48.54 -7.13 11.12
C ARG A 247 48.99 -6.91 12.56
N ALA A 248 49.40 -8.01 13.16
CA ALA A 248 49.97 -8.10 14.48
C ALA A 248 51.37 -7.47 14.55
N GLY A 249 51.58 -6.64 15.59
CA GLY A 249 52.79 -6.53 16.44
C GLY A 249 54.08 -5.92 15.86
N PRO A 250 55.09 -5.60 16.69
CA PRO A 250 55.28 -6.01 18.10
C PRO A 250 55.63 -4.87 19.08
N GLY A 251 55.66 -5.18 20.39
CA GLY A 251 55.78 -4.21 21.48
C GLY A 251 57.18 -3.90 22.01
N ARG A 252 57.24 -3.10 23.08
CA ARG A 252 57.99 -3.26 24.34
C ARG A 252 58.10 -1.90 25.06
N ASP A 253 57.70 -1.90 26.33
CA ASP A 253 58.35 -1.11 27.38
C ASP A 253 59.65 -1.82 27.84
#